data_AF-A0A2K8NYF5-F1
#
_entry.id   AF-A0A2K8NYF5-F1
#
_cell.length_a   1.000
_cell.length_b   1.000
_cell.length_c   1.000
_cell.angle_alpha   90.00
_cell.angle_beta   90.00
_cell.angle_gamma   90.00
#
_symmetry.space_group_name_H-M   'P 1'
#
loop_
_entity.id
_entity.type
_entity.pdbx_description
1 polymer ?
#
loop_
_entity_poly.entity_id
_entity_poly.type
_entity_poly.pdbx_seq_one_letter_code
_entity_poly.pdbx_strand_id
1 'polypeptide(L)'
;MFWNKNRKLKKGLKQRSFLESAWITNFWIKGDYLYLTNATSDKDKSSLSMLSIGVLKENLDNKNEIERKFISDPLLSNHTNLTHQLTDVTLISQYQGYLLDLTFNNNQIPTPVLVSTKPELKPILKIVENFAGKFVLTNEYKIYLNNELIYDESGEINICNFGTKNILISSKNNRELFYFKDSHFRERVIVSKGNYFFRLECYKQDLIIGKPMYDRFNEVNYFQPVIFIY
;
A
#
# COMPACT_ATOMS: atom_id res chain seq x y z
N MET A 1 -8.17 4.70 -26.01
CA MET A 1 -8.44 4.51 -24.58
C MET A 1 -8.80 5.86 -23.98
N PHE A 2 -10.08 6.15 -23.76
CA PHE A 2 -10.55 7.45 -23.28
C PHE A 2 -10.30 7.58 -21.77
N TRP A 3 -9.46 8.53 -21.35
CA TRP A 3 -9.22 8.81 -19.93
C TRP A 3 -10.09 9.98 -19.45
N ASN A 4 -10.76 9.74 -18.33
CA ASN A 4 -11.84 10.57 -17.78
C ASN A 4 -11.27 11.84 -17.10
N LYS A 5 -11.78 13.02 -17.50
CA LYS A 5 -11.38 14.33 -16.96
C LYS A 5 -11.84 14.47 -15.49
N ASN A 6 -10.91 14.87 -14.61
CA ASN A 6 -11.13 15.42 -13.26
C ASN A 6 -12.18 14.70 -12.39
N ARG A 7 -11.83 13.53 -11.85
CA ARG A 7 -12.53 12.99 -10.67
C ARG A 7 -12.16 13.86 -9.47
N LYS A 8 -13.07 14.74 -9.04
CA LYS A 8 -13.01 15.32 -7.69
C LYS A 8 -13.07 14.16 -6.69
N LEU A 9 -12.20 14.17 -5.69
CA LEU A 9 -12.34 13.26 -4.54
C LEU A 9 -13.76 13.37 -4.00
N LYS A 10 -14.42 12.22 -3.79
CA LYS A 10 -15.76 12.19 -3.21
C LYS A 10 -15.71 12.89 -1.85
N LYS A 11 -16.64 13.81 -1.59
CA LYS A 11 -16.87 14.30 -0.23
C LYS A 11 -17.24 13.10 0.65
N GLY A 12 -16.54 12.91 1.76
CA GLY A 12 -16.79 11.83 2.73
C GLY A 12 -16.06 10.53 2.42
N LEU A 13 -14.72 10.57 2.35
CA LEU A 13 -13.90 9.36 2.34
C LEU A 13 -14.14 8.56 3.63
N LYS A 14 -14.27 7.25 3.50
CA LYS A 14 -14.37 6.32 4.63
C LYS A 14 -13.01 5.70 4.88
N GLN A 15 -12.73 5.45 6.15
CA GLN A 15 -11.57 4.67 6.57
C GLN A 15 -12.04 3.38 7.22
N ARG A 16 -11.48 2.24 6.82
CA ARG A 16 -11.72 0.94 7.45
C ARG A 16 -10.43 0.16 7.62
N SER A 17 -10.41 -0.72 8.62
CA SER A 17 -9.36 -1.71 8.84
C SER A 17 -9.99 -3.01 9.34
N PHE A 18 -9.35 -4.13 8.99
CA PHE A 18 -9.81 -5.48 9.36
C PHE A 18 -8.70 -6.19 10.11
N LEU A 19 -8.98 -6.77 11.28
CA LEU A 19 -7.95 -7.44 12.08
C LEU A 19 -7.32 -8.60 11.30
N GLU A 20 -8.11 -9.24 10.45
CA GLU A 20 -7.74 -10.30 9.52
C GLU A 20 -6.68 -9.88 8.50
N SER A 21 -6.39 -8.59 8.34
CA SER A 21 -5.34 -8.07 7.45
C SER A 21 -3.99 -7.87 8.13
N ALA A 22 -3.90 -8.12 9.45
CA ALA A 22 -2.68 -7.94 10.25
C ALA A 22 -1.47 -8.77 9.78
N TRP A 23 -1.72 -9.91 9.13
CA TRP A 23 -0.68 -10.79 8.59
C TRP A 23 0.05 -10.18 7.38
N ILE A 24 -0.55 -9.19 6.71
CA ILE A 24 -0.01 -8.59 5.49
C ILE A 24 1.16 -7.69 5.88
N THR A 25 2.37 -8.10 5.54
CA THR A 25 3.59 -7.34 5.83
C THR A 25 3.98 -6.38 4.71
N ASN A 26 3.62 -6.72 3.46
CA ASN A 26 3.84 -5.86 2.29
C ASN A 26 2.77 -6.13 1.22
N PHE A 27 2.57 -5.18 0.30
CA PHE A 27 1.58 -5.27 -0.77
C PHE A 27 1.89 -4.41 -1.99
N TRP A 28 1.33 -4.79 -3.14
CA TRP A 28 1.49 -4.09 -4.41
C TRP A 28 0.19 -4.08 -5.20
N ILE A 29 -0.03 -3.05 -6.02
CA ILE A 29 -1.18 -2.99 -6.92
C ILE A 29 -0.67 -3.10 -8.36
N LYS A 30 -1.22 -4.04 -9.14
CA LYS A 30 -0.96 -4.15 -10.58
C LYS A 30 -2.24 -4.55 -11.31
N GLY A 31 -2.62 -3.75 -12.31
CA GLY A 31 -3.90 -3.94 -13.00
C GLY A 31 -5.03 -3.80 -11.99
N ASP A 32 -5.94 -4.78 -11.98
CA ASP A 32 -7.10 -4.83 -11.08
C ASP A 32 -6.90 -5.80 -9.89
N TYR A 33 -5.64 -6.06 -9.53
CA TYR A 33 -5.27 -6.97 -8.44
C TYR A 33 -4.39 -6.30 -7.38
N LEU A 34 -4.65 -6.68 -6.14
CA LEU A 34 -3.83 -6.42 -4.96
C LEU A 34 -3.02 -7.68 -4.66
N TYR A 35 -1.69 -7.56 -4.66
CA TYR A 35 -0.76 -8.61 -4.28
C TYR A 35 -0.34 -8.40 -2.83
N LEU A 36 -0.30 -9.47 -2.05
CA LEU A 36 -0.10 -9.48 -0.60
C LEU A 36 1.00 -10.47 -0.23
N THR A 37 1.79 -10.15 0.81
CA THR A 37 2.75 -11.10 1.37
C THR A 37 2.73 -11.09 2.89
N ASN A 38 3.13 -12.22 3.48
CA ASN A 38 3.33 -12.42 4.92
C ASN A 38 4.82 -12.59 5.28
N ALA A 39 5.71 -11.93 4.54
CA ALA A 39 7.15 -11.98 4.78
C ALA A 39 7.50 -11.37 6.15
N THR A 40 7.86 -12.21 7.12
CA THR A 40 8.36 -11.84 8.46
C THR A 40 9.82 -12.26 8.59
N SER A 41 10.63 -11.52 9.36
CA SER A 41 12.03 -11.90 9.65
C SER A 41 12.17 -13.29 10.28
N ASP A 42 11.13 -13.72 11.00
CA ASP A 42 11.18 -14.91 11.86
C ASP A 42 10.70 -16.18 11.14
N LYS A 43 10.36 -16.07 9.85
CA LYS A 43 9.92 -17.19 9.02
C LYS A 43 10.89 -17.38 7.86
N ASP A 44 11.33 -18.62 7.66
CA ASP A 44 12.13 -19.00 6.50
C ASP A 44 11.36 -18.92 5.18
N LYS A 45 10.03 -18.81 5.26
CA LYS A 45 9.14 -18.77 4.09
C LYS A 45 8.26 -17.53 4.08
N SER A 46 8.10 -16.97 2.89
CA SER A 46 7.08 -15.97 2.58
C SER A 46 6.08 -16.53 1.58
N SER A 47 4.86 -16.01 1.61
CA SER A 47 3.83 -16.29 0.60
C SER A 47 3.60 -15.08 -0.28
N LEU A 48 3.28 -15.34 -1.54
CA LEU A 48 2.66 -14.36 -2.41
C LEU A 48 1.21 -14.76 -2.60
N SER A 49 0.30 -13.86 -2.28
CA SER A 49 -1.13 -14.03 -2.44
C SER A 49 -1.72 -12.86 -3.22
N MET A 50 -2.95 -13.00 -3.69
CA MET A 50 -3.62 -12.02 -4.53
C MET A 50 -5.10 -11.90 -4.19
N LEU A 51 -5.64 -10.68 -4.28
CA LEU A 51 -7.05 -10.35 -4.13
C LEU A 51 -7.48 -9.42 -5.27
N SER A 52 -8.65 -9.67 -5.87
CA SER A 52 -9.23 -8.74 -6.84
C SER A 52 -9.60 -7.42 -6.16
N ILE A 53 -9.24 -6.29 -6.78
CA ILE A 53 -9.64 -4.97 -6.30
C ILE A 53 -11.18 -4.81 -6.32
N GLY A 54 -11.86 -5.45 -7.28
CA GLY A 54 -13.33 -5.47 -7.34
C GLY A 54 -13.93 -6.10 -6.09
N VAL A 55 -13.45 -7.29 -5.72
CA VAL A 55 -13.87 -8.02 -4.51
C VAL A 55 -13.53 -7.25 -3.24
N LEU A 56 -12.34 -6.64 -3.17
CA LEU A 56 -11.96 -5.78 -2.05
C LEU A 56 -12.94 -4.61 -1.88
N LYS A 57 -13.27 -3.91 -2.96
CA LYS A 57 -14.20 -2.77 -2.92
C LYS A 57 -15.61 -3.18 -2.51
N GLU A 58 -16.11 -4.29 -3.03
CA GLU A 58 -17.41 -4.85 -2.64
C GLU A 58 -17.46 -5.11 -1.13
N ASN A 59 -16.40 -5.72 -0.58
CA ASN A 59 -16.30 -6.01 0.85
C ASN A 59 -16.13 -4.75 1.70
N LEU A 60 -15.43 -3.73 1.21
CA LEU A 60 -15.32 -2.43 1.88
C LEU A 60 -16.67 -1.70 1.95
N ASP A 61 -17.56 -1.88 0.97
CA ASP A 61 -18.89 -1.27 0.99
C ASP A 61 -19.92 -2.07 1.81
N ASN A 62 -19.69 -3.37 2.02
CA ASN A 62 -20.56 -4.22 2.82
C ASN A 62 -20.54 -3.81 4.30
N LYS A 63 -21.72 -3.66 4.91
CA LYS A 63 -21.87 -3.26 6.32
C LYS A 63 -22.02 -4.47 7.27
N ASN A 64 -22.25 -5.66 6.75
CA ASN A 64 -22.42 -6.88 7.55
C ASN A 64 -21.04 -7.53 7.78
N GLU A 65 -20.19 -6.85 8.55
CA GLU A 65 -18.79 -7.20 8.78
C GLU A 65 -18.57 -8.42 9.70
N ILE A 66 -19.60 -8.85 10.43
CA ILE A 66 -19.45 -9.70 11.61
C ILE A 66 -18.93 -11.12 11.29
N GLU A 67 -19.03 -11.59 10.04
CA GLU A 67 -18.72 -12.99 9.72
C GLU A 67 -17.76 -13.21 8.54
N ARG A 68 -17.52 -12.21 7.68
CA ARG A 68 -16.75 -12.45 6.43
C ARG A 68 -15.26 -12.13 6.60
N LYS A 69 -14.45 -13.18 6.64
CA LYS A 69 -12.98 -13.12 6.76
C LYS A 69 -12.26 -12.98 5.40
N PHE A 70 -12.79 -12.13 4.51
CA PHE A 70 -12.43 -12.07 3.09
C PHE A 70 -10.93 -11.80 2.81
N ILE A 71 -10.21 -11.20 3.75
CA ILE A 71 -8.79 -10.83 3.61
C ILE A 71 -7.86 -11.65 4.52
N SER A 72 -8.34 -12.74 5.13
CA SER A 72 -7.52 -13.60 5.99
C SER A 72 -6.40 -14.31 5.23
N ASP A 73 -5.32 -14.65 5.95
CA ASP A 73 -4.18 -15.39 5.39
C ASP A 73 -4.67 -16.73 4.81
N PRO A 74 -4.53 -16.97 3.49
CA PRO A 74 -4.99 -18.20 2.88
C PRO A 74 -4.29 -19.45 3.43
N LEU A 75 -3.12 -19.31 4.06
CA LEU A 75 -2.38 -20.44 4.65
C LEU A 75 -2.91 -20.87 6.03
N LEU A 76 -3.60 -19.97 6.76
CA LEU A 76 -4.23 -20.33 8.04
C LEU A 76 -5.49 -21.19 7.85
N SER A 77 -6.02 -21.21 6.63
CA SER A 77 -7.25 -21.93 6.31
C SER A 77 -7.11 -23.47 6.28
N ASN A 78 -5.88 -23.99 6.37
CA ASN A 78 -5.53 -25.41 6.23
C ASN A 78 -5.82 -26.29 7.47
N HIS A 79 -6.25 -25.73 8.59
CA HIS A 79 -6.38 -26.51 9.84
C HIS A 79 -7.75 -27.15 10.08
N THR A 80 -8.78 -26.81 9.29
CA THR A 80 -10.05 -27.57 9.26
C THR A 80 -10.67 -27.50 7.86
N ASN A 81 -11.25 -28.60 7.35
CA ASN A 81 -11.91 -28.64 6.02
C ASN A 81 -13.07 -27.63 5.84
N LEU A 82 -13.47 -26.90 6.88
CA LEU A 82 -14.50 -25.86 6.88
C LEU A 82 -13.94 -24.43 6.71
N THR A 83 -12.64 -24.19 6.92
CA THR A 83 -12.04 -22.84 6.89
C THR A 83 -11.47 -22.40 5.54
N HIS A 84 -11.28 -23.32 4.59
CA HIS A 84 -10.84 -23.01 3.23
C HIS A 84 -11.83 -22.16 2.41
N GLN A 85 -13.04 -21.90 2.93
CA GLN A 85 -14.10 -21.14 2.26
C GLN A 85 -14.28 -19.70 2.76
N LEU A 86 -13.43 -19.17 3.64
CA LEU A 86 -13.70 -17.88 4.30
C LEU A 86 -12.92 -16.68 3.76
N THR A 87 -11.86 -16.90 2.99
CA THR A 87 -11.04 -15.82 2.41
C THR A 87 -11.21 -15.75 0.90
N ASP A 88 -11.30 -14.53 0.38
CA ASP A 88 -11.28 -14.25 -1.07
C ASP A 88 -9.83 -14.09 -1.59
N VAL A 89 -8.84 -14.17 -0.69
CA VAL A 89 -7.42 -14.11 -1.03
C VAL A 89 -6.98 -15.45 -1.61
N THR A 90 -6.41 -15.42 -2.81
CA THR A 90 -5.86 -16.59 -3.49
C THR A 90 -4.35 -16.67 -3.24
N LEU A 91 -3.86 -17.81 -2.74
CA LEU A 91 -2.42 -18.10 -2.67
C LEU A 91 -1.88 -18.31 -4.10
N ILE A 92 -0.83 -17.58 -4.47
CA ILE A 92 -0.13 -17.76 -5.75
C ILE A 92 1.02 -18.76 -5.56
N SER A 93 1.90 -18.50 -4.60
CA SER A 93 3.11 -19.30 -4.39
C SER A 93 3.69 -19.07 -2.99
N GLN A 94 4.58 -19.97 -2.56
CA GLN A 94 5.44 -19.81 -1.41
C GLN A 94 6.89 -19.76 -1.86
N TYR A 95 7.71 -18.99 -1.15
CA TYR A 95 9.12 -18.79 -1.45
C TYR A 95 9.96 -18.95 -0.18
N GLN A 96 11.20 -19.40 -0.34
CA GLN A 96 12.19 -19.37 0.72
C GLN A 96 12.79 -17.96 0.80
N GLY A 97 12.82 -17.38 2.00
CA GLY A 97 13.34 -16.04 2.26
C GLY A 97 12.29 -14.93 2.18
N TYR A 98 12.78 -13.69 2.27
CA TYR A 98 11.97 -12.48 2.37
C TYR A 98 11.63 -11.92 0.99
N LEU A 99 10.33 -11.80 0.69
CA LEU A 99 9.81 -11.16 -0.51
C LEU A 99 9.80 -9.64 -0.32
N LEU A 100 10.81 -8.96 -0.88
CA LEU A 100 10.99 -7.52 -0.72
C LEU A 100 10.20 -6.71 -1.74
N ASP A 101 10.18 -7.17 -2.99
CA ASP A 101 9.54 -6.47 -4.11
C ASP A 101 9.02 -7.45 -5.16
N LEU A 102 8.20 -6.93 -6.09
CA LEU A 102 7.67 -7.68 -7.22
C LEU A 102 8.07 -7.01 -8.54
N THR A 103 8.62 -7.80 -9.44
CA THR A 103 8.84 -7.39 -10.83
C THR A 103 7.72 -7.94 -11.71
N PHE A 104 7.11 -7.08 -12.51
CA PHE A 104 5.97 -7.44 -13.37
C PHE A 104 6.40 -7.45 -14.83
N ASN A 105 6.62 -8.64 -15.39
CA ASN A 105 6.86 -8.81 -16.82
C ASN A 105 5.53 -8.98 -17.55
N ASN A 106 5.38 -8.37 -18.74
CA ASN A 106 4.16 -8.28 -19.54
C ASN A 106 3.41 -9.64 -19.69
N ASN A 107 2.52 -9.94 -18.74
CA ASN A 107 1.64 -11.13 -18.63
C ASN A 107 2.18 -12.37 -17.90
N GLN A 108 3.24 -12.24 -17.08
CA GLN A 108 3.68 -13.34 -16.20
C GLN A 108 3.29 -13.09 -14.74
N ILE A 109 3.24 -14.18 -13.96
CA ILE A 109 3.16 -14.12 -12.49
C ILE A 109 4.28 -13.18 -12.01
N PRO A 110 4.01 -12.27 -11.07
CA PRO A 110 5.04 -11.33 -10.61
C PRO A 110 6.24 -12.11 -10.08
N THR A 111 7.44 -11.78 -10.56
CA THR A 111 8.66 -12.42 -10.11
C THR A 111 9.10 -11.75 -8.80
N PRO A 112 9.17 -12.49 -7.69
CA PRO A 112 9.60 -11.92 -6.41
C PRO A 112 11.07 -11.56 -6.45
N VAL A 113 11.40 -10.43 -5.84
CA VAL A 113 12.77 -10.08 -5.50
C VAL A 113 13.03 -10.58 -4.09
N LEU A 114 13.77 -11.69 -4.00
CA LEU A 114 14.18 -12.30 -2.74
C LEU A 114 15.53 -11.73 -2.31
N VAL A 115 15.66 -11.43 -1.03
CA VAL A 115 16.92 -10.98 -0.43
C VAL A 115 17.25 -11.87 0.76
N SER A 116 18.49 -12.36 0.80
CA SER A 116 19.04 -13.15 1.91
C SER A 116 19.58 -12.28 3.04
N THR A 117 19.83 -10.99 2.79
CA THR A 117 20.40 -10.03 3.74
C THR A 117 19.74 -8.65 3.61
N LYS A 118 19.79 -7.85 4.69
CA LYS A 118 19.21 -6.50 4.76
C LYS A 118 19.84 -5.63 3.64
N PRO A 119 19.05 -5.05 2.72
CA PRO A 119 19.60 -4.31 1.59
C PRO A 119 20.35 -3.06 2.05
N GLU A 120 21.45 -2.75 1.37
CA GLU A 120 22.16 -1.47 1.53
C GLU A 120 21.24 -0.31 1.16
N LEU A 121 21.32 0.79 1.91
CA LEU A 121 20.50 1.99 1.68
C LEU A 121 20.85 2.62 0.33
N LYS A 122 19.95 2.49 -0.64
CA LYS A 122 20.06 3.21 -1.91
C LYS A 122 19.77 4.70 -1.68
N PRO A 123 20.43 5.61 -2.43
CA PRO A 123 20.15 7.04 -2.35
C PRO A 123 18.71 7.38 -2.77
N ILE A 124 18.07 6.51 -3.56
CA ILE A 124 16.68 6.62 -3.97
C ILE A 124 15.86 5.57 -3.22
N LEU A 125 14.85 6.02 -2.46
CA LEU A 125 13.92 5.14 -1.76
C LEU A 125 12.76 4.71 -2.67
N LYS A 126 12.20 5.63 -3.46
CA LYS A 126 11.04 5.35 -4.31
C LYS A 126 10.98 6.26 -5.52
N ILE A 127 10.52 5.71 -6.63
CA ILE A 127 10.22 6.44 -7.86
C ILE A 127 8.74 6.25 -8.17
N VAL A 128 8.06 7.35 -8.50
CA VAL A 128 6.66 7.35 -8.92
C VAL A 128 6.55 8.18 -10.20
N GLU A 129 5.99 7.61 -11.26
CA GLU A 129 5.82 8.30 -12.54
C GLU A 129 4.33 8.46 -12.88
N ASN A 130 3.95 9.66 -13.31
CA ASN A 130 2.61 9.98 -13.81
C ASN A 130 2.68 11.08 -14.90
N PHE A 131 1.55 11.67 -15.30
CA PHE A 131 1.51 12.68 -16.36
C PHE A 131 2.17 14.02 -15.97
N ALA A 132 2.40 14.31 -14.69
CA ALA A 132 3.20 15.48 -14.29
C ALA A 132 4.71 15.24 -14.48
N GLY A 133 5.15 13.98 -14.43
CA GLY A 133 6.54 13.60 -14.63
C GLY A 133 6.99 12.54 -13.64
N LYS A 134 8.30 12.54 -13.39
CA LYS A 134 8.97 11.59 -12.49
C LYS A 134 9.19 12.20 -11.12
N PHE A 135 8.53 11.63 -10.12
CA PHE A 135 8.75 11.92 -8.71
C PHE A 135 9.81 10.98 -8.14
N VAL A 136 10.79 11.53 -7.45
CA VAL A 136 11.88 10.78 -6.82
C VAL A 136 11.90 11.12 -5.33
N LEU A 137 11.70 10.09 -4.49
CA LEU A 137 11.92 10.16 -3.06
C LEU A 137 13.33 9.66 -2.73
N THR A 138 14.14 10.50 -2.10
CA THR A 138 15.51 10.16 -1.69
C THR A 138 15.59 9.63 -0.26
N ASN A 139 16.74 9.07 0.11
CA ASN A 139 17.04 8.64 1.48
C ASN A 139 17.14 9.80 2.50
N GLU A 140 17.24 11.04 2.02
CA GLU A 140 17.12 12.26 2.82
C GLU A 140 15.67 12.73 3.00
N TYR A 141 14.68 11.92 2.57
CA TYR A 141 13.25 12.24 2.65
C TYR A 141 12.84 13.51 1.89
N LYS A 142 13.55 13.78 0.80
CA LYS A 142 13.22 14.86 -0.15
C LYS A 142 12.48 14.29 -1.35
N ILE A 143 11.50 15.05 -1.86
CA ILE A 143 10.79 14.72 -3.09
C ILE A 143 11.21 15.69 -4.18
N TYR A 144 11.68 15.12 -5.28
CA TYR A 144 11.98 15.86 -6.50
C TYR A 144 10.96 15.53 -7.58
N LEU A 145 10.52 16.52 -8.34
CA LEU A 145 9.78 16.35 -9.60
C LEU A 145 10.68 16.81 -10.74
N ASN A 146 11.02 15.91 -11.67
CA ASN A 146 11.89 16.24 -12.81
C ASN A 146 13.19 16.95 -12.39
N ASN A 147 13.79 16.51 -11.28
CA ASN A 147 14.99 17.07 -10.62
C ASN A 147 14.81 18.40 -9.88
N GLU A 148 13.61 18.94 -9.78
CA GLU A 148 13.31 20.11 -8.94
C GLU A 148 12.79 19.68 -7.57
N LEU A 149 13.35 20.23 -6.49
CA LEU A 149 12.88 19.95 -5.14
C LEU A 149 11.49 20.55 -4.94
N ILE A 150 10.50 19.71 -4.63
CA ILE A 150 9.11 20.15 -4.41
C ILE A 150 8.65 19.96 -2.97
N TYR A 151 9.34 19.13 -2.19
CA TYR A 151 8.99 18.88 -0.80
C TYR A 151 10.22 18.38 -0.03
N ASP A 152 10.40 18.92 1.17
CA ASP A 152 11.48 18.59 2.10
C ASP A 152 10.90 18.53 3.52
N GLU A 153 11.18 17.45 4.22
CA GLU A 153 10.78 17.26 5.61
C GLU A 153 11.89 16.54 6.37
N SER A 154 12.13 16.95 7.62
CA SER A 154 13.19 16.40 8.49
C SER A 154 12.92 14.97 9.02
N GLY A 155 11.92 14.29 8.50
CA GLY A 155 11.49 12.98 8.97
C GLY A 155 11.05 12.06 7.85
N GLU A 156 10.87 10.79 8.18
CA GLU A 156 10.52 9.79 7.16
C GLU A 156 9.21 10.15 6.47
N ILE A 157 9.24 10.06 5.14
CA ILE A 157 8.05 10.16 4.31
C ILE A 157 7.98 8.98 3.37
N ASN A 158 6.76 8.69 2.93
CA ASN A 158 6.49 7.73 1.88
C ASN A 158 5.58 8.37 0.84
N ILE A 159 5.72 7.92 -0.41
CA ILE A 159 4.93 8.45 -1.53
C ILE A 159 4.23 7.36 -2.31
N CYS A 160 3.10 7.67 -2.94
CA CYS A 160 2.52 6.82 -3.98
C CYS A 160 1.83 7.66 -5.06
N ASN A 161 1.59 7.06 -6.22
CA ASN A 161 0.91 7.78 -7.30
C ASN A 161 -0.53 8.11 -6.90
N PHE A 162 -0.97 9.33 -7.17
CA PHE A 162 -2.33 9.79 -6.87
C PHE A 162 -2.97 10.46 -8.06
N GLY A 163 -3.31 9.63 -9.04
CA GLY A 163 -3.96 10.01 -10.29
C GLY A 163 -2.98 10.56 -11.31
N THR A 164 -3.43 11.53 -12.10
CA THR A 164 -2.68 11.91 -13.30
C THR A 164 -1.52 12.84 -13.00
N LYS A 165 -1.64 13.73 -12.00
CA LYS A 165 -0.65 14.79 -11.76
C LYS A 165 -0.14 14.87 -10.32
N ASN A 166 -0.78 14.15 -9.40
CA ASN A 166 -0.51 14.30 -7.98
C ASN A 166 0.12 13.01 -7.44
N ILE A 167 0.81 13.17 -6.32
CA ILE A 167 1.26 12.06 -5.47
C ILE A 167 0.63 12.22 -4.10
N LEU A 168 0.40 11.10 -3.42
CA LEU A 168 0.14 11.11 -1.97
C LEU A 168 1.46 11.09 -1.23
N ILE A 169 1.50 11.80 -0.12
CA ILE A 169 2.63 11.87 0.80
C ILE A 169 2.10 11.47 2.18
N SER A 170 2.73 10.45 2.76
CA SER A 170 2.52 10.02 4.13
C SER A 170 3.71 10.47 4.96
N SER A 171 3.49 11.39 5.90
CA SER A 171 4.57 11.98 6.72
C SER A 171 4.58 11.39 8.13
N LYS A 172 5.77 11.02 8.60
CA LYS A 172 5.99 10.52 9.96
C LYS A 172 5.85 11.63 11.00
N ASN A 173 6.37 12.82 10.70
CA ASN A 173 6.43 13.93 11.65
C ASN A 173 5.04 14.46 12.01
N ASN A 174 4.22 14.74 11.00
CA ASN A 174 2.88 15.28 11.23
C ASN A 174 1.80 14.19 11.40
N ARG A 175 2.10 12.92 11.08
CA ARG A 175 1.16 11.79 11.09
C ARG A 175 -0.01 11.99 10.13
N GLU A 176 0.25 12.59 8.98
CA GLU A 176 -0.78 12.92 8.01
C GLU A 176 -0.50 12.30 6.64
N LEU A 177 -1.57 11.85 5.99
CA LEU A 177 -1.61 11.49 4.60
C LEU A 177 -2.23 12.65 3.83
N PHE A 178 -1.54 13.19 2.83
CA PHE A 178 -2.00 14.35 2.08
C PHE A 178 -1.49 14.35 0.65
N TYR A 179 -2.03 15.24 -0.19
CA TYR A 179 -1.49 15.54 -1.51
C TYR A 179 -1.53 17.06 -1.75
N PHE A 180 -0.76 17.52 -2.72
CA PHE A 180 -0.83 18.90 -3.20
C PHE A 180 -1.84 19.00 -4.34
N LYS A 181 -2.77 19.95 -4.23
CA LYS A 181 -3.87 20.13 -5.18
C LYS A 181 -3.45 20.90 -6.43
N ASP A 182 -2.48 21.81 -6.29
CA ASP A 182 -1.96 22.62 -7.38
C ASP A 182 -0.59 22.12 -7.86
N SER A 183 -0.23 22.52 -9.08
CA SER A 183 1.06 22.18 -9.70
C SER A 183 2.25 22.95 -9.11
N HIS A 184 2.00 23.91 -8.21
CA HIS A 184 3.03 24.68 -7.53
C HIS A 184 3.29 24.19 -6.10
N PHE A 185 2.65 23.10 -5.69
CA PHE A 185 2.77 22.46 -4.39
C PHE A 185 2.50 23.40 -3.19
N ARG A 186 1.52 24.31 -3.33
CA ARG A 186 1.19 25.28 -2.28
C ARG A 186 -0.03 24.89 -1.46
N GLU A 187 -1.11 24.47 -2.12
CA GLU A 187 -2.35 24.08 -1.46
C GLU A 187 -2.32 22.58 -1.13
N ARG A 188 -2.19 22.29 0.16
CA ARG A 188 -2.23 20.94 0.72
C ARG A 188 -3.67 20.50 1.01
N VAL A 189 -4.02 19.27 0.64
CA VAL A 189 -5.28 18.63 1.01
C VAL A 189 -4.99 17.39 1.85
N ILE A 190 -5.46 17.42 3.09
CA ILE A 190 -5.31 16.30 4.04
C ILE A 190 -6.37 15.24 3.74
N VAL A 191 -5.91 13.99 3.64
CA VAL A 191 -6.73 12.80 3.37
C VAL A 191 -7.01 12.02 4.65
N SER A 192 -5.99 11.83 5.50
CA SER A 192 -6.11 11.15 6.80
C SER A 192 -5.11 11.72 7.80
N LYS A 193 -5.41 11.57 9.10
CA LYS A 193 -4.56 11.99 10.22
C LYS A 193 -4.36 10.85 11.21
N GLY A 194 -3.30 10.94 12.01
CA GLY A 194 -2.99 10.02 13.10
C GLY A 194 -2.18 8.79 12.69
N ASN A 195 -1.81 8.65 11.41
CA ASN A 195 -1.06 7.50 10.91
C ASN A 195 0.12 7.92 10.04
N TYR A 196 1.22 7.19 10.17
CA TYR A 196 2.28 7.14 9.16
C TYR A 196 2.23 5.77 8.47
N PHE A 197 2.08 5.80 7.16
CA PHE A 197 2.02 4.63 6.29
C PHE A 197 3.40 4.32 5.68
N PHE A 198 4.14 3.39 6.28
CA PHE A 198 5.45 2.96 5.75
C PHE A 198 5.32 2.17 4.44
N ARG A 199 4.13 1.59 4.18
CA ARG A 199 3.72 1.08 2.87
C ARG A 199 2.44 1.78 2.44
N LEU A 200 2.44 2.29 1.21
CA LEU A 200 1.33 3.08 0.68
C LEU A 200 1.17 2.78 -0.81
N GLU A 201 -0.04 2.42 -1.20
CA GLU A 201 -0.45 2.22 -2.60
C GLU A 201 -1.80 2.90 -2.85
N CYS A 202 -2.07 3.26 -4.11
CA CYS A 202 -3.34 3.85 -4.50
C CYS A 202 -3.81 3.28 -5.84
N TYR A 203 -5.09 2.91 -5.89
CA TYR A 203 -5.77 2.43 -7.08
C TYR A 203 -6.74 3.48 -7.60
N LYS A 204 -6.41 4.06 -8.76
CA LYS A 204 -7.26 4.99 -9.54
C LYS A 204 -7.81 6.18 -8.74
N GLN A 205 -7.10 6.66 -7.71
CA GLN A 205 -7.55 7.69 -6.74
C GLN A 205 -8.81 7.34 -5.93
N ASP A 206 -9.41 6.18 -6.16
CA ASP A 206 -10.67 5.75 -5.53
C ASP A 206 -10.42 4.87 -4.30
N LEU A 207 -9.22 4.30 -4.16
CA LEU A 207 -8.87 3.42 -3.06
C LEU A 207 -7.41 3.63 -2.70
N ILE A 208 -7.14 4.01 -1.45
CA ILE A 208 -5.80 4.13 -0.88
C ILE A 208 -5.65 3.00 0.13
N ILE A 209 -4.51 2.32 0.07
CA ILE A 209 -4.18 1.19 0.93
C ILE A 209 -2.89 1.55 1.65
N GLY A 210 -2.93 1.59 2.98
CA GLY A 210 -1.83 2.01 3.83
C GLY A 210 -1.52 0.98 4.91
N LYS A 211 -0.25 0.65 5.10
CA LYS A 211 0.23 -0.11 6.27
C LYS A 211 0.74 0.85 7.33
N PRO A 212 0.03 1.02 8.46
CA PRO A 212 0.51 1.88 9.53
C PRO A 212 1.73 1.25 10.21
N MET A 213 2.66 2.10 10.65
CA MET A 213 3.87 1.67 11.36
C MET A 213 3.74 1.71 12.88
N TYR A 214 2.97 2.67 13.41
CA TYR A 214 2.97 3.01 14.84
C TYR A 214 1.65 2.73 15.49
N ASP A 215 1.66 2.06 16.63
CA ASP A 215 0.43 1.73 17.35
C ASP A 215 -0.05 2.93 18.20
N ARG A 216 -1.09 2.71 19.01
CA ARG A 216 -1.65 3.75 19.89
C ARG A 216 -0.68 4.26 20.97
N PHE A 217 0.39 3.51 21.25
CA PHE A 217 1.44 3.86 22.21
C PHE A 217 2.67 4.44 21.50
N ASN A 218 2.59 4.68 20.19
CA ASN A 218 3.67 5.19 19.36
C ASN A 218 4.86 4.21 19.24
N GLU A 219 4.61 2.91 19.43
CA GLU A 219 5.60 1.86 19.24
C GLU A 219 5.56 1.32 17.81
N VAL A 220 6.72 0.89 17.29
CA VAL A 220 6.81 0.29 15.96
C VAL A 220 6.15 -1.08 15.97
N ASN A 221 5.11 -1.26 15.16
CA ASN A 221 4.36 -2.50 15.06
C ASN A 221 4.02 -2.83 13.59
N TYR A 222 4.78 -3.76 13.02
CA TYR A 222 4.60 -4.25 11.65
C TYR A 222 3.37 -5.15 11.47
N PHE A 223 2.69 -5.55 12.53
CA PHE A 223 1.51 -6.45 12.50
C PHE A 223 0.18 -5.71 12.63
N GLN A 224 0.18 -4.38 12.56
CA GLN A 224 -1.09 -3.66 12.55
C GLN A 224 -1.95 -4.00 11.33
N PRO A 225 -3.27 -3.98 11.45
CA PRO A 225 -4.16 -4.09 10.29
C PRO A 225 -3.83 -3.09 9.18
N VAL A 226 -4.03 -3.51 7.93
CA VAL A 226 -4.02 -2.61 6.77
C VAL A 226 -5.21 -1.65 6.89
N ILE A 227 -4.97 -0.38 6.57
CA ILE A 227 -5.99 0.65 6.51
C ILE A 227 -6.37 0.92 5.05
N PHE A 228 -7.66 0.91 4.78
CA PHE A 228 -8.27 1.21 3.49
C PHE A 228 -9.01 2.54 3.56
N ILE A 229 -8.75 3.45 2.62
CA ILE A 229 -9.42 4.75 2.50
C ILE A 229 -10.06 4.85 1.11
N TYR A 230 -11.37 5.09 1.03
CA TYR A 230 -12.17 5.00 -0.22
C TYR A 230 -13.42 5.90 -0.22
#